data_AF-A0AAX1ZYY7-F1
#
_entry.id   AF-A0AAX1ZYY7-F1
#
_cell.length_a   1.000
_cell.length_b   1.000
_cell.length_c   1.000
_cell.angle_alpha   90.00
_cell.angle_beta   90.00
_cell.angle_gamma   90.00
#
_symmetry.space_group_name_H-M   'P 1'
#
loop_
_entity.id
_entity.type
_entity.pdbx_description
1 polymer ?
#
loop_
_entity_poly.entity_id
_entity_poly.type
_entity_poly.pdbx_seq_one_letter_code
_entity_poly.pdbx_strand_id
1 'polypeptide(L)'
;MKRYKDFKWFDVQSKLWVYDNLAISVNPELGLFIDGEPYLIKLYFKETTTPAEINLTKSRSANIAFLMFDCLRDDCPEGTKMAVLNVKKGNLIVPDFNVNDQKISIQGSSVHFLAIWEQV
;
A
#
# COMPACT_ATOMS: atom_id res chain seq x y z
N MET A 1 -24.89 -1.74 -5.09
CA MET A 1 -23.61 -2.46 -5.28
C MET A 1 -23.07 -2.08 -6.66
N LYS A 2 -21.89 -1.44 -6.75
CA LYS A 2 -21.31 -1.01 -8.04
C LYS A 2 -20.86 -2.27 -8.79
N ARG A 3 -21.39 -2.50 -10.00
CA ARG A 3 -21.02 -3.64 -10.87
C ARG A 3 -19.96 -3.17 -11.85
N TYR A 4 -18.71 -3.59 -11.64
CA TYR A 4 -17.63 -3.42 -12.61
C TYR A 4 -17.90 -4.32 -13.81
N LYS A 5 -17.67 -3.80 -15.01
CA LYS A 5 -18.04 -4.50 -16.26
C LYS A 5 -16.83 -5.10 -16.96
N ASP A 6 -15.67 -4.45 -16.84
CA ASP A 6 -14.44 -4.85 -17.54
C ASP A 6 -13.23 -4.92 -16.60
N PHE A 7 -12.47 -6.01 -16.70
CA PHE A 7 -11.22 -6.23 -15.99
C PHE A 7 -10.11 -6.66 -16.95
N LYS A 8 -8.94 -6.04 -16.86
CA LYS A 8 -7.72 -6.49 -17.54
C LYS A 8 -6.56 -6.50 -16.56
N TRP A 9 -5.68 -7.49 -16.67
CA TRP A 9 -4.51 -7.60 -15.81
C TRP A 9 -3.33 -6.80 -16.35
N PHE A 10 -2.47 -6.32 -15.47
CA PHE A 10 -1.12 -5.87 -15.82
C PHE A 10 -0.12 -6.43 -14.80
N ASP A 11 1.15 -6.56 -15.22
CA ASP A 11 2.19 -7.18 -14.40
C ASP A 11 2.54 -6.31 -13.19
N VAL A 12 2.75 -6.98 -12.06
CA VAL A 12 3.11 -6.34 -10.80
C VAL A 12 4.57 -6.60 -10.50
N GLN A 13 5.31 -5.54 -10.20
CA GLN A 13 6.68 -5.63 -9.70
C GLN A 13 6.70 -5.65 -8.18
N SER A 14 7.79 -6.18 -7.63
CA SER A 14 8.11 -6.08 -6.20
C SER A 14 9.48 -5.43 -6.04
N LYS A 15 9.62 -4.55 -5.05
CA LYS A 15 10.87 -3.83 -4.77
C LYS A 15 11.07 -3.68 -3.26
N LEU A 16 12.30 -3.35 -2.88
CA LEU A 16 12.63 -2.96 -1.51
C LEU A 16 12.55 -1.43 -1.40
N TRP A 17 11.80 -0.95 -0.42
CA TRP A 17 11.94 0.41 0.07
C TRP A 17 13.08 0.42 1.09
N VAL A 18 14.08 1.25 0.89
CA VAL A 18 15.30 1.26 1.73
C VAL A 18 15.44 2.62 2.40
N TYR A 19 15.70 2.61 3.70
CA TYR A 19 16.04 3.78 4.48
C TYR A 19 17.10 3.41 5.51
N ASP A 20 18.30 3.97 5.34
CA ASP A 20 19.48 3.61 6.13
C ASP A 20 19.74 2.08 6.11
N ASN A 21 19.84 1.45 7.28
CA ASN A 21 19.98 0.00 7.45
C ASN A 21 18.64 -0.77 7.50
N LEU A 22 17.50 -0.10 7.26
CA LEU A 22 16.17 -0.74 7.17
C LEU A 22 15.75 -0.96 5.72
N ALA A 23 15.37 -2.20 5.39
CA ALA A 23 14.73 -2.54 4.13
C ALA A 23 13.32 -3.10 4.36
N ILE A 24 12.32 -2.52 3.69
CA ILE A 24 10.92 -2.93 3.72
C ILE A 24 10.54 -3.49 2.36
N SER A 25 10.05 -4.74 2.31
CA SER A 25 9.57 -5.34 1.06
C SER A 25 8.21 -4.76 0.66
N VAL A 26 8.12 -4.21 -0.54
CA VAL A 26 6.91 -3.64 -1.13
C VAL A 26 6.43 -4.56 -2.26
N ASN A 27 5.47 -5.44 -1.92
CA ASN A 27 5.02 -6.53 -2.79
C ASN A 27 3.48 -6.50 -2.93
N PRO A 28 2.90 -5.65 -3.79
CA PRO A 28 1.47 -5.73 -4.11
C PRO A 28 1.15 -7.05 -4.83
N GLU A 29 -0.09 -7.50 -4.75
CA GLU A 29 -0.50 -8.80 -5.31
C GLU A 29 -1.20 -8.68 -6.66
N LEU A 30 -1.87 -7.56 -6.96
CA LEU A 30 -2.68 -7.43 -8.17
C LEU A 30 -2.42 -6.12 -8.91
N GLY A 31 -2.28 -6.22 -10.23
CA GLY A 31 -2.31 -5.11 -11.17
C GLY A 31 -3.55 -5.27 -12.05
N LEU A 32 -4.51 -4.36 -11.93
CA LEU A 32 -5.79 -4.45 -12.60
C LEU A 32 -6.21 -3.12 -13.24
N PHE A 33 -6.62 -3.17 -14.50
CA PHE A 33 -7.51 -2.17 -15.07
C PHE A 33 -8.94 -2.50 -14.66
N ILE A 34 -9.61 -1.57 -13.99
CA ILE A 34 -11.00 -1.67 -13.56
C ILE A 34 -11.77 -0.55 -14.27
N ASP A 35 -12.71 -0.92 -15.15
CA ASP A 35 -13.44 0.02 -16.01
C ASP A 35 -12.50 1.01 -16.75
N GLY A 36 -11.34 0.51 -17.22
CA GLY A 36 -10.35 1.28 -17.98
C GLY A 36 -9.33 2.05 -17.14
N GLU A 37 -9.50 2.15 -15.83
CA GLU A 37 -8.54 2.82 -14.94
C GLU A 37 -7.56 1.80 -14.32
N PRO A 38 -6.24 2.07 -14.29
CA PRO A 38 -5.27 1.16 -13.67
C PRO A 38 -5.22 1.28 -12.14
N TYR A 39 -5.14 0.14 -11.46
CA TYR A 39 -5.02 -0.01 -10.01
C TYR A 39 -3.89 -0.98 -9.67
N LEU A 40 -3.00 -0.56 -8.76
CA LEU A 40 -2.04 -1.45 -8.10
C LEU A 40 -2.55 -1.75 -6.70
N ILE A 41 -2.82 -3.01 -6.42
CA ILE A 41 -3.62 -3.41 -5.25
C ILE A 41 -2.78 -4.28 -4.31
N LYS A 42 -2.67 -3.81 -3.07
CA LYS A 42 -2.20 -4.62 -1.93
C LYS A 42 -3.39 -5.26 -1.22
N LEU A 43 -3.32 -6.56 -0.97
CA LEU A 43 -4.32 -7.32 -0.24
C LEU A 43 -4.03 -7.24 1.26
N TYR A 44 -4.98 -6.70 2.01
CA TYR A 44 -4.93 -6.65 3.47
C TYR A 44 -5.75 -7.82 4.03
N PHE A 45 -5.05 -8.89 4.38
CA PHE A 45 -5.61 -10.18 4.82
C PHE A 45 -5.82 -10.31 6.33
N LYS A 46 -5.47 -9.31 7.15
CA LYS A 46 -5.26 -9.49 8.60
C LYS A 46 -6.37 -10.30 9.29
N GLU A 47 -6.06 -11.55 9.62
CA GLU A 47 -6.93 -12.50 10.31
C GLU A 47 -6.92 -12.19 11.82
N THR A 48 -7.84 -11.31 12.24
CA THR A 48 -8.37 -11.15 13.62
C THR A 48 -7.45 -11.20 14.85
N THR A 49 -7.58 -10.18 15.71
CA THR A 49 -7.91 -10.40 17.13
C THR A 49 -8.85 -9.33 17.71
N THR A 50 -8.96 -8.13 17.10
CA THR A 50 -9.88 -7.07 17.56
C THR A 50 -10.53 -6.26 16.43
N PRO A 51 -11.68 -5.58 16.66
CA PRO A 51 -12.30 -4.66 15.69
C PRO A 51 -11.36 -3.55 15.20
N ALA A 52 -10.44 -3.09 16.04
CA ALA A 52 -9.44 -2.08 15.69
C ALA A 52 -8.45 -2.57 14.62
N GLU A 53 -8.20 -3.89 14.54
CA GLU A 53 -7.30 -4.48 13.55
C GLU A 53 -7.98 -4.83 12.24
N ILE A 54 -9.29 -5.12 12.30
CA ILE A 54 -10.16 -5.30 11.13
C ILE A 54 -10.35 -3.95 10.41
N ASN A 55 -10.38 -2.86 11.17
CA ASN A 55 -10.46 -1.51 10.64
C ASN A 55 -9.08 -1.06 10.14
N LEU A 56 -8.88 -1.12 8.82
CA LEU A 56 -7.74 -0.46 8.20
C LEU A 56 -7.88 1.06 8.41
N THR A 57 -7.02 1.63 9.26
CA THR A 57 -7.05 3.07 9.56
C THR A 57 -6.62 3.87 8.33
N LYS A 58 -7.09 5.13 8.23
CA LYS A 58 -6.71 6.03 7.13
C LYS A 58 -5.19 6.18 7.01
N SER A 59 -4.50 6.39 8.15
CA SER A 59 -3.04 6.51 8.17
C SER A 59 -2.35 5.22 7.71
N ARG A 60 -2.80 4.03 8.17
CA ARG A 60 -2.18 2.77 7.75
C ARG A 60 -2.38 2.51 6.26
N SER A 61 -3.59 2.73 5.73
CA SER A 61 -3.83 2.58 4.29
C SER A 61 -2.99 3.57 3.48
N ALA A 62 -2.90 4.84 3.93
CA ALA A 62 -2.09 5.85 3.28
C ALA A 62 -0.59 5.49 3.25
N ASN A 63 -0.04 4.95 4.35
CA ASN A 63 1.37 4.53 4.38
C ASN A 63 1.63 3.35 3.44
N ILE A 64 0.72 2.37 3.37
CA ILE A 64 0.83 1.25 2.41
C ILE A 64 0.79 1.79 0.96
N ALA A 65 -0.18 2.67 0.66
CA ALA A 65 -0.31 3.27 -0.65
C ALA A 65 0.90 4.13 -1.03
N PHE A 66 1.45 4.89 -0.08
CA PHE A 66 2.66 5.68 -0.27
C PHE A 66 3.88 4.80 -0.55
N LEU A 67 4.10 3.70 0.18
CA LEU A 67 5.23 2.80 -0.11
C LEU A 67 5.15 2.21 -1.52
N MET A 68 3.95 1.80 -1.95
CA MET A 68 3.73 1.36 -3.33
C MET A 68 3.99 2.49 -4.33
N PHE A 69 3.52 3.70 -4.05
CA PHE A 69 3.77 4.86 -4.90
C PHE A 69 5.27 5.19 -5.02
N ASP A 70 5.98 5.24 -3.91
CA ASP A 70 7.40 5.63 -3.86
C ASP A 70 8.29 4.60 -4.58
N CYS A 71 7.98 3.31 -4.45
CA CYS A 71 8.79 2.24 -5.04
C CYS A 71 8.38 1.84 -6.46
N LEU A 72 7.09 1.77 -6.76
CA LEU A 72 6.57 0.98 -7.88
C LEU A 72 5.81 1.81 -8.93
N ARG A 73 5.50 3.10 -8.65
CA ARG A 73 4.68 3.90 -9.58
C ARG A 73 5.29 3.97 -10.99
N ASP A 74 6.61 4.03 -11.08
CA ASP A 74 7.33 4.21 -12.35
C ASP A 74 7.36 2.90 -13.17
N ASP A 75 7.03 1.76 -12.56
CA ASP A 75 6.88 0.46 -13.25
C ASP A 75 5.41 0.17 -13.62
N CYS A 76 4.48 1.06 -13.29
CA CYS A 76 3.05 0.88 -13.51
C CYS A 76 2.55 1.74 -14.69
N PRO A 77 1.40 1.40 -15.30
CA PRO A 77 0.73 2.28 -16.25
C PRO A 77 0.52 3.70 -15.68
N GLU A 78 0.53 4.70 -16.55
CA GLU A 78 0.32 6.09 -16.14
C GLU A 78 -1.04 6.26 -15.43
N GLY A 79 -1.06 7.05 -14.34
CA GLY A 79 -2.26 7.29 -13.55
C GLY A 79 -2.69 6.11 -12.65
N THR A 80 -1.83 5.10 -12.46
CA THR A 80 -2.13 3.96 -11.59
C THR A 80 -2.48 4.38 -10.18
N LYS A 81 -3.66 3.96 -9.71
CA LYS A 81 -4.14 4.21 -8.35
C LYS A 81 -3.59 3.17 -7.38
N MET A 82 -2.89 3.64 -6.35
CA MET A 82 -2.39 2.80 -5.27
C MET A 82 -3.52 2.45 -4.31
N ALA A 83 -3.93 1.19 -4.28
CA ALA A 83 -5.12 0.76 -3.57
C ALA A 83 -4.84 -0.38 -2.58
N VAL A 84 -5.63 -0.42 -1.52
CA VAL A 84 -5.60 -1.49 -0.53
C VAL A 84 -6.96 -2.17 -0.49
N LEU A 85 -7.00 -3.45 -0.82
CA LEU A 85 -8.22 -4.25 -0.69
C LEU A 85 -8.25 -4.87 0.71
N ASN A 86 -9.16 -4.39 1.55
CA ASN A 86 -9.47 -5.09 2.80
C ASN A 86 -10.32 -6.31 2.46
N VAL A 87 -9.67 -7.47 2.34
CA VAL A 87 -10.29 -8.71 1.85
C VAL A 87 -11.44 -9.13 2.77
N LYS A 88 -11.25 -8.98 4.10
CA LYS A 88 -12.27 -9.34 5.09
C LYS A 88 -13.55 -8.52 4.96
N LYS A 89 -13.43 -7.22 4.66
CA LYS A 89 -14.58 -6.33 4.47
C LYS A 89 -15.08 -6.26 3.03
N GLY A 90 -14.32 -6.80 2.08
CA GLY A 90 -14.62 -6.72 0.66
C GLY A 90 -14.61 -5.29 0.11
N ASN A 91 -13.89 -4.35 0.75
CA ASN A 91 -13.85 -2.96 0.31
C ASN A 91 -12.46 -2.55 -0.19
N LEU A 92 -12.43 -2.03 -1.41
CA LEU A 92 -11.25 -1.42 -2.02
C LEU A 92 -11.12 0.02 -1.55
N ILE A 93 -9.97 0.37 -1.00
CA ILE A 93 -9.66 1.71 -0.50
C ILE A 93 -8.57 2.28 -1.41
N VAL A 94 -8.82 3.46 -1.98
CA VAL A 94 -7.79 4.28 -2.64
C VAL A 94 -7.50 5.45 -1.70
N PRO A 95 -6.47 5.37 -0.87
CA PRO A 95 -6.18 6.40 0.11
C PRO A 95 -5.71 7.67 -0.59
N ASP A 96 -6.20 8.82 -0.14
CA ASP A 96 -5.58 10.10 -0.45
C ASP A 96 -4.43 10.35 0.53
N PHE A 97 -3.32 10.90 0.04
CA PHE A 97 -2.15 11.21 0.85
C PHE A 97 -1.30 12.32 0.24
N ASN A 98 -0.61 13.06 1.10
CA ASN A 98 0.42 14.00 0.69
C ASN A 98 1.77 13.27 0.64
N VAL A 99 2.48 13.34 -0.48
CA VAL A 99 3.76 12.63 -0.66
C VAL A 99 4.78 13.01 0.41
N ASN A 100 4.89 14.30 0.77
CA ASN A 100 5.87 14.77 1.75
C ASN A 100 5.52 14.35 3.17
N ASP A 101 4.25 14.51 3.57
CA ASP A 101 3.81 14.15 4.92
C ASP A 101 4.00 12.65 5.18
N GLN A 102 3.71 11.82 4.18
CA GLN A 102 3.81 10.36 4.30
C GLN A 102 5.28 9.92 4.29
N LYS A 103 6.11 10.58 3.47
CA LYS A 103 7.57 10.37 3.50
C LYS A 103 8.13 10.66 4.90
N ILE A 104 7.78 11.81 5.49
CA ILE A 104 8.20 12.18 6.85
C ILE A 104 7.67 11.16 7.87
N SER A 105 6.40 10.77 7.77
CA SER A 105 5.78 9.81 8.69
C SER A 105 6.48 8.45 8.68
N ILE A 106 6.78 7.91 7.48
CA ILE A 106 7.47 6.63 7.36
C ILE A 106 8.92 6.75 7.80
N GLN A 107 9.66 7.75 7.34
CA GLN A 107 11.06 7.93 7.74
C GLN A 107 11.20 8.14 9.25
N GLY A 108 10.35 8.96 9.86
CA GLY A 108 10.33 9.14 11.32
C GLY A 108 10.03 7.83 12.06
N SER A 109 9.10 7.01 11.54
CA SER A 109 8.82 5.69 12.10
C SER A 109 10.00 4.72 11.93
N SER A 110 10.71 4.78 10.81
CA SER A 110 11.92 3.99 10.54
C SER A 110 13.06 4.37 11.47
N VAL A 111 13.35 5.67 11.64
CA VAL A 111 14.36 6.14 12.61
C VAL A 111 14.03 5.66 14.02
N HIS A 112 12.77 5.80 14.44
CA HIS A 112 12.34 5.36 15.76
C HIS A 112 12.49 3.84 15.93
N PHE A 113 12.09 3.05 14.93
CA PHE A 113 12.25 1.61 14.93
C PHE A 113 13.73 1.20 15.05
N LEU A 114 14.60 1.78 14.24
CA LEU A 114 16.03 1.48 14.23
C LEU A 114 16.69 1.81 15.57
N ALA A 115 16.36 2.96 16.15
CA ALA A 115 16.88 3.38 17.44
C ALA A 115 16.51 2.41 18.59
N ILE A 116 15.35 1.75 18.51
CA ILE A 116 14.95 0.70 19.45
C ILE A 116 15.67 -0.61 19.12
N TRP A 117 15.71 -0.98 17.84
CA TRP A 117 16.28 -2.23 17.37
C TRP A 117 17.77 -2.37 17.70
N GLU A 118 18.54 -1.29 17.60
CA GLU A 118 19.97 -1.26 17.91
C GLU A 118 20.29 -1.42 19.41
N GLN A 119 19.28 -1.33 20.29
CA GLN A 119 19.43 -1.56 21.73
C GLN A 119 19.19 -3.01 22.15
N VAL A 120 18.81 -3.89 21.22
CA VAL A 120 18.49 -5.31 21.45
C VAL A 120 19.57 -6.19 20.83
#